data_AF-A0AAU5M1T0-F1
#
_entry.id   AF-A0AAU5M1T0-F1
#
_cell.length_a   1.000
_cell.length_b   1.000
_cell.length_c   1.000
_cell.angle_alpha   90.00
_cell.angle_beta   90.00
_cell.angle_gamma   90.00
#
_symmetry.space_group_name_H-M   'P 1'
#
loop_
_entity.id
_entity.type
_entity.pdbx_description
1 polymer ?
#
loop_
_entity_poly.entity_id
_entity_poly.type
_entity_poly.pdbx_seq_one_letter_code
_entity_poly.pdbx_strand_id
1 'polypeptide(L)'
;MSDDLHGRQLALLLLFFGTVGGGLYFLGWLTRPSTLYDAPLLCFAIAGGACFPARFLAELFDWWKRLAEPTRWTQARRERARERERAEAREAAARRRAAEADGVELAGGRHSRQRRFDWFTLVRRVVGVPLVLGSLAIIPLGISSGLSDERLARSGQVRPAVVLSVTEDKWTRSREVTITIARPGDGVPVELTGGDDLDTVPAVGDQVDVIVDPDDPSYVIAADVDWDMHWYWYIVPVVIGLICAGFSSMLLL
;
A
#
# COMPACT_ATOMS: atom_id res chain seq x y z
N MET A 1 -13.92 12.10 22.66
CA MET A 1 -13.42 10.97 23.50
C MET A 1 -14.00 9.66 22.97
N SER A 2 -13.73 9.39 21.70
CA SER A 2 -14.26 8.31 20.85
C SER A 2 -13.13 7.34 20.40
N ASP A 3 -11.95 7.49 20.99
CA ASP A 3 -10.69 7.05 20.38
C ASP A 3 -10.34 5.58 20.66
N ASP A 4 -10.84 4.99 21.74
CA ASP A 4 -10.54 3.59 22.09
C ASP A 4 -11.30 2.56 21.25
N LEU A 5 -12.49 2.91 20.74
CA LEU A 5 -13.28 2.03 19.87
C LEU A 5 -12.64 1.93 18.48
N HIS A 6 -12.25 3.09 17.93
CA HIS A 6 -11.58 3.18 16.64
C HIS A 6 -10.19 2.55 16.70
N GLY A 7 -9.43 2.73 17.78
CA GLY A 7 -8.07 2.18 17.90
C GLY A 7 -8.01 0.65 17.84
N ARG A 8 -8.98 -0.05 18.44
CA ARG A 8 -8.96 -1.52 18.50
C ARG A 8 -9.42 -2.18 17.20
N GLN A 9 -10.45 -1.61 16.56
CA GLN A 9 -10.86 -2.01 15.22
C GLN A 9 -9.76 -1.72 14.20
N LEU A 10 -9.13 -0.54 14.27
CA LEU A 10 -8.01 -0.17 13.41
C LEU A 10 -6.83 -1.13 13.60
N ALA A 11 -6.48 -1.49 14.84
CA ALA A 11 -5.39 -2.44 15.10
C ALA A 11 -5.68 -3.85 14.56
N LEU A 12 -6.92 -4.34 14.68
CA LEU A 12 -7.33 -5.63 14.11
C LEU A 12 -7.34 -5.61 12.58
N LEU A 13 -7.81 -4.52 11.97
CA LEU A 13 -7.72 -4.31 10.53
C LEU A 13 -6.27 -4.25 10.07
N LEU A 14 -5.41 -3.51 10.77
CA LEU A 14 -3.98 -3.40 10.44
C LEU A 14 -3.27 -4.75 10.57
N LEU A 15 -3.58 -5.53 11.61
CA LEU A 15 -3.07 -6.89 11.80
C LEU A 15 -3.54 -7.82 10.68
N PHE A 16 -4.82 -7.73 10.29
CA PHE A 16 -5.40 -8.52 9.21
C PHE A 16 -4.77 -8.18 7.86
N PHE A 17 -4.68 -6.90 7.49
CA PHE A 17 -4.03 -6.49 6.24
C PHE A 17 -2.53 -6.79 6.25
N GLY A 18 -1.86 -6.63 7.39
CA GLY A 18 -0.45 -6.98 7.53
C GLY A 18 -0.20 -8.47 7.34
N THR A 19 -1.02 -9.33 7.95
CA THR A 19 -0.85 -10.79 7.87
C THR A 19 -1.39 -11.39 6.58
N VAL A 20 -2.56 -10.98 6.10
CA VAL A 20 -3.18 -11.50 4.88
C VAL A 20 -2.57 -10.86 3.65
N GLY A 21 -2.43 -9.53 3.62
CA GLY A 21 -1.79 -8.81 2.52
C GLY A 21 -0.30 -9.16 2.43
N GLY A 22 0.41 -9.10 3.56
CA GLY A 22 1.82 -9.50 3.62
C GLY A 22 2.04 -11.00 3.35
N GLY A 23 1.13 -11.86 3.81
CA GLY A 23 1.18 -13.30 3.56
C GLY A 23 0.93 -13.68 2.10
N LEU A 24 -0.07 -13.08 1.45
CA LEU A 24 -0.33 -13.25 0.02
C LEU A 24 0.82 -12.72 -0.83
N TYR A 25 1.39 -11.57 -0.43
CA TYR A 25 2.56 -11.00 -1.07
C TYR A 25 3.80 -11.89 -0.94
N PHE A 26 4.04 -12.44 0.26
CA PHE A 26 5.12 -13.40 0.50
C PHE A 26 4.91 -14.71 -0.28
N LEU A 27 3.67 -15.19 -0.37
CA LEU A 27 3.33 -16.37 -1.16
C LEU A 27 3.57 -16.13 -2.66
N GLY A 28 3.13 -14.98 -3.18
CA GLY A 28 3.34 -14.59 -4.58
C GLY A 28 4.82 -14.46 -4.92
N TRP A 29 5.61 -13.90 -4.00
CA TRP A 29 7.06 -13.85 -4.12
C TRP A 29 7.70 -15.26 -4.12
N LEU A 30 7.23 -16.16 -3.26
CA LEU A 30 7.70 -17.56 -3.19
C LEU A 30 7.37 -18.36 -4.46
N THR A 31 6.21 -18.11 -5.07
CA THR A 31 5.78 -18.83 -6.27
C THR A 31 6.37 -18.24 -7.55
N ARG A 32 6.58 -16.94 -7.61
CA ARG A 32 7.28 -16.23 -8.70
C ARG A 32 8.05 -15.02 -8.15
N PRO A 33 9.38 -15.08 -8.06
CA PRO A 33 10.19 -13.96 -7.58
C PRO A 33 10.08 -12.70 -8.47
N SER A 34 9.74 -12.87 -9.76
CA SER A 34 9.59 -11.76 -10.73
C SER A 34 8.27 -10.99 -10.60
N THR A 35 7.23 -11.57 -9.96
CA THR A 35 5.90 -10.92 -9.83
C THR A 35 5.94 -9.58 -9.12
N LEU A 36 7.01 -9.32 -8.36
CA LEU A 36 7.26 -8.03 -7.73
C LEU A 36 7.52 -6.89 -8.72
N TYR A 37 8.06 -7.23 -9.87
CA TYR A 37 8.48 -6.30 -10.91
C TYR A 37 7.45 -6.24 -12.03
N ASP A 38 6.85 -7.37 -12.37
CA ASP A 38 5.97 -7.49 -13.54
C ASP A 38 4.56 -6.91 -13.30
N ALA A 39 4.08 -6.84 -12.05
CA ALA A 39 2.70 -6.43 -11.78
C ALA A 39 2.52 -5.62 -10.48
N PRO A 40 3.08 -4.40 -10.37
CA PRO A 40 2.89 -3.54 -9.21
C PRO A 40 1.41 -3.17 -8.97
N LEU A 41 0.60 -3.13 -10.04
CA LEU A 41 -0.84 -2.92 -9.97
C LEU A 41 -1.59 -4.10 -9.34
N LEU A 42 -1.07 -5.33 -9.47
CA LEU A 42 -1.61 -6.51 -8.80
C LEU A 42 -1.52 -6.38 -7.27
N CYS A 43 -0.45 -5.74 -6.77
CA CYS A 43 -0.32 -5.45 -5.34
C CYS A 43 -1.39 -4.44 -4.85
N PHE A 44 -1.68 -3.41 -5.63
CA PHE A 44 -2.78 -2.48 -5.34
C PHE A 44 -4.15 -3.14 -5.48
N ALA A 45 -4.33 -4.06 -6.42
CA ALA A 45 -5.55 -4.83 -6.61
C ALA A 45 -5.77 -5.85 -5.49
N ILE A 46 -4.72 -6.48 -4.96
CA ILE A 46 -4.78 -7.35 -3.77
C ILE A 46 -5.09 -6.52 -2.53
N ALA A 47 -4.45 -5.35 -2.36
CA ALA A 47 -4.73 -4.46 -1.24
C ALA A 47 -6.16 -3.89 -1.29
N GLY A 48 -6.61 -3.42 -2.46
CA GLY A 48 -7.97 -2.92 -2.68
C GLY A 48 -9.03 -4.03 -2.65
N GLY A 49 -8.70 -5.19 -3.19
CA GLY A 49 -9.51 -6.40 -3.19
C GLY A 49 -9.67 -7.00 -1.80
N ALA A 50 -8.67 -6.86 -0.92
CA ALA A 50 -8.76 -7.24 0.49
C ALA A 50 -9.59 -6.25 1.33
N CYS A 51 -9.72 -4.98 0.90
CA CYS A 51 -10.57 -3.98 1.56
C CYS A 51 -12.06 -4.26 1.42
N PHE A 52 -12.49 -4.89 0.32
CA PHE A 52 -13.89 -5.22 0.08
C PHE A 52 -14.45 -6.31 1.01
N PRO A 53 -13.80 -7.48 1.22
CA PRO A 53 -14.23 -8.49 2.18
C PRO A 53 -14.04 -8.05 3.62
N ALA A 54 -13.13 -7.12 3.93
CA ALA A 54 -13.01 -6.56 5.28
C ALA A 54 -14.29 -5.86 5.74
N ARG A 55 -14.96 -5.13 4.84
CA ARG A 55 -16.29 -4.56 5.09
C ARG A 55 -17.34 -5.64 5.28
N PHE A 56 -17.33 -6.65 4.43
CA PHE A 56 -18.30 -7.76 4.47
C PHE A 56 -18.15 -8.62 5.74
N LEU A 57 -16.91 -8.85 6.19
CA LEU A 57 -16.58 -9.54 7.44
C LEU A 57 -17.08 -8.76 8.68
N ALA A 58 -17.01 -7.43 8.64
CA ALA A 58 -17.53 -6.58 9.72
C ALA A 58 -19.07 -6.60 9.80
N GLU A 59 -19.76 -6.82 8.67
CA GLU A 59 -21.23 -6.90 8.61
C GLU A 59 -21.77 -8.29 8.99
N LEU A 60 -21.10 -9.37 8.55
CA LEU A 60 -21.50 -10.77 8.75
C LEU A 60 -21.29 -11.30 10.17
N PHE A 61 -20.25 -10.83 10.85
CA PHE A 61 -19.87 -11.39 12.14
C PHE A 61 -20.34 -10.51 13.31
N ASP A 62 -21.38 -10.93 14.01
CA ASP A 62 -21.90 -10.19 15.17
C ASP A 62 -20.89 -10.05 16.32
N TRP A 63 -19.88 -10.92 16.42
CA TRP A 63 -18.80 -10.76 17.40
C TRP A 63 -17.91 -9.53 17.07
N TRP A 64 -17.84 -9.11 15.81
CA TRP A 64 -17.17 -7.88 15.39
C TRP A 64 -17.94 -6.63 15.83
N LYS A 65 -19.27 -6.70 15.86
CA LYS A 65 -20.12 -5.67 16.49
C LYS A 65 -19.97 -5.67 18.01
N ARG A 66 -19.77 -6.83 18.65
CA ARG A 66 -19.47 -6.94 20.09
C ARG A 66 -18.09 -6.38 20.47
N LEU A 67 -17.13 -6.31 19.54
CA LEU A 67 -15.85 -5.59 19.77
C LEU A 67 -16.04 -4.08 19.91
N ALA A 68 -17.12 -3.52 19.37
CA ALA A 68 -17.52 -2.13 19.58
C ALA A 68 -18.19 -1.92 20.95
N GLU A 69 -18.54 -2.98 21.69
CA GLU A 69 -19.05 -2.83 23.04
C GLU A 69 -17.89 -2.61 24.03
N PRO A 70 -17.94 -1.55 24.84
CA PRO A 70 -16.90 -1.30 25.83
C PRO A 70 -16.90 -2.44 26.87
N THR A 71 -15.79 -3.18 26.93
CA THR A 71 -15.57 -4.25 27.92
C THR A 71 -15.89 -3.80 29.35
N ARG A 72 -16.41 -4.71 30.19
CA ARG A 72 -16.80 -4.45 31.59
C ARG A 72 -15.73 -3.73 32.40
N TRP A 73 -14.46 -4.05 32.18
CA TRP A 73 -13.33 -3.37 32.83
C TRP A 73 -13.23 -1.89 32.44
N THR A 74 -13.46 -1.58 31.16
CA THR A 74 -13.43 -0.22 30.62
C THR A 74 -14.66 0.57 31.07
N GLN A 75 -15.83 -0.06 31.16
CA GLN A 75 -17.02 0.53 31.78
C GLN A 75 -16.79 0.85 33.26
N ALA A 76 -16.27 -0.11 34.05
CA ALA A 76 -15.95 0.12 35.45
C ALA A 76 -14.92 1.24 35.65
N ARG A 77 -13.93 1.35 34.76
CA ARG A 77 -12.96 2.46 34.79
C ARG A 77 -13.62 3.81 34.47
N ARG A 78 -14.58 3.85 33.55
CA ARG A 78 -15.37 5.05 33.22
C ARG A 78 -16.28 5.46 34.38
N GLU A 79 -16.91 4.50 35.04
CA GLU A 79 -17.74 4.76 36.23
C GLU A 79 -16.88 5.33 37.37
N ARG A 80 -15.73 4.73 37.66
CA ARG A 80 -14.79 5.27 38.65
C ARG A 80 -14.29 6.67 38.29
N ALA A 81 -14.07 6.96 37.01
CA ALA A 81 -13.68 8.30 36.57
C ALA A 81 -14.82 9.31 36.79
N ARG A 82 -16.06 8.95 36.43
CA ARG A 82 -17.25 9.79 36.68
C ARG A 82 -17.51 9.99 38.17
N GLU A 83 -17.27 8.98 38.99
CA GLU A 83 -17.40 9.09 40.44
C GLU A 83 -16.36 10.04 41.02
N ARG A 84 -15.11 9.98 40.55
CA ARG A 84 -14.05 10.93 40.92
C ARG A 84 -14.39 12.34 40.49
N GLU A 85 -14.84 12.55 39.25
CA GLU A 85 -15.29 13.87 38.77
C GLU A 85 -16.46 14.41 39.60
N ARG A 86 -17.42 13.56 39.97
CA ARG A 86 -18.54 13.96 40.85
C ARG A 86 -18.06 14.30 42.26
N ALA A 87 -17.11 13.56 42.81
CA ALA A 87 -16.53 13.84 44.12
C ALA A 87 -15.73 15.16 44.09
N GLU A 88 -14.87 15.34 43.10
CA GLU A 88 -14.10 16.57 42.87
C GLU A 88 -15.03 17.78 42.64
N ALA A 89 -16.13 17.61 41.91
CA ALA A 89 -17.12 18.67 41.72
C ALA A 89 -17.84 19.06 43.03
N ARG A 90 -18.14 18.09 43.91
CA ARG A 90 -18.72 18.35 45.23
C ARG A 90 -17.72 19.07 46.14
N GLU A 91 -16.47 18.61 46.16
CA GLU A 91 -15.41 19.27 46.91
C GLU A 91 -15.14 20.70 46.40
N ALA A 92 -15.11 20.90 45.09
CA ALA A 92 -14.96 22.21 44.48
C ALA A 92 -16.14 23.14 44.81
N ALA A 93 -17.38 22.63 44.81
CA ALA A 93 -18.56 23.39 45.22
C ALA A 93 -18.54 23.75 46.71
N ALA A 94 -18.10 22.83 47.58
CA ALA A 94 -17.93 23.09 49.01
C ALA A 94 -16.83 24.14 49.27
N ARG A 95 -15.70 24.04 48.58
CA ARG A 95 -14.61 25.03 48.65
C ARG A 95 -15.04 26.41 48.16
N ARG A 96 -15.86 26.49 47.10
CA ARG A 96 -16.42 27.77 46.63
C ARG A 96 -17.33 28.42 47.68
N ARG A 97 -18.22 27.64 48.31
CA ARG A 97 -19.10 28.17 49.38
C ARG A 97 -18.32 28.60 50.62
N ALA A 98 -17.27 27.87 50.99
CA ALA A 98 -16.40 28.26 52.10
C ALA A 98 -15.58 29.53 51.78
N ALA A 99 -15.04 29.63 50.56
CA ALA A 99 -14.30 30.81 50.13
C ALA A 99 -15.18 32.07 49.98
N GLU A 100 -16.45 31.90 49.60
CA GLU A 100 -17.44 32.98 49.55
C GLU A 100 -17.86 33.47 50.95
N ALA A 101 -17.87 32.57 51.95
CA ALA A 101 -18.09 32.92 53.35
C ALA A 101 -16.90 33.66 53.99
N ASP A 102 -15.67 33.34 53.55
CA ASP A 102 -14.43 33.96 54.04
C ASP A 102 -13.95 35.17 53.19
N GLY A 103 -14.66 35.51 52.12
CA GLY A 103 -14.32 36.66 51.24
C GLY A 103 -13.01 36.49 50.44
N VAL A 104 -12.54 35.26 50.23
CA VAL A 104 -11.25 34.99 49.58
C VAL A 104 -11.44 34.59 48.11
N GLU A 105 -10.91 35.41 47.20
CA GLU A 105 -10.93 35.18 45.75
C GLU A 105 -9.96 34.04 45.37
N LEU A 106 -10.49 32.87 45.00
CA LEU A 106 -9.68 31.69 44.65
C LEU A 106 -9.19 31.73 43.19
N ALA A 107 -7.92 32.09 43.02
CA ALA A 107 -7.21 32.04 41.75
C ALA A 107 -6.83 30.60 41.33
N GLY A 108 -7.31 30.20 40.15
CA GLY A 108 -6.55 29.46 39.13
C GLY A 108 -5.96 28.08 39.49
N GLY A 109 -6.76 27.02 39.34
CA GLY A 109 -6.28 25.64 39.33
C GLY A 109 -5.42 25.32 38.10
N ARG A 110 -4.14 25.02 38.34
CA ARG A 110 -3.16 24.57 37.33
C ARG A 110 -3.63 23.29 36.63
N HIS A 111 -3.73 23.34 35.30
CA HIS A 111 -3.89 22.18 34.44
C HIS A 111 -2.66 21.27 34.53
N SER A 112 -2.81 20.09 35.14
CA SER A 112 -1.80 19.05 35.06
C SER A 112 -1.81 18.46 33.65
N ARG A 113 -0.72 18.71 32.91
CA ARG A 113 -0.51 18.23 31.54
C ARG A 113 -0.22 16.73 31.62
N GLN A 114 -1.27 15.94 31.51
CA GLN A 114 -1.23 14.49 31.56
C GLN A 114 -0.43 13.97 30.35
N ARG A 115 0.83 13.60 30.58
CA ARG A 115 1.68 12.85 29.63
C ARG A 115 1.03 11.48 29.35
N ARG A 116 0.09 11.44 28.40
CA ARG A 116 -0.24 10.18 27.72
C ARG A 116 0.92 9.87 26.78
N PHE A 117 1.60 8.78 27.09
CA PHE A 117 2.62 8.21 26.22
C PHE A 117 1.93 7.79 24.92
N ASP A 118 2.24 8.48 23.83
CA ASP A 118 1.52 8.38 22.57
C ASP A 118 2.02 7.17 21.76
N TRP A 119 1.57 5.99 22.18
CA TRP A 119 1.88 4.71 21.54
C TRP A 119 1.53 4.70 20.04
N PHE A 120 0.53 5.47 19.63
CA PHE A 120 0.17 5.63 18.23
C PHE A 120 1.26 6.33 17.42
N THR A 121 1.93 7.35 17.99
CA THR A 121 3.08 7.99 17.34
C THR A 121 4.24 7.02 17.16
N LEU A 122 4.48 6.14 18.14
CA LEU A 122 5.55 5.15 18.07
C LEU A 122 5.26 4.09 17.01
N VAL A 123 4.09 3.46 17.05
CA VAL A 123 3.69 2.44 16.06
C VAL A 123 3.69 3.02 14.64
N ARG A 124 3.18 4.24 14.47
CA ARG A 124 3.15 4.91 13.17
C ARG A 124 4.56 5.23 12.64
N ARG A 125 5.52 5.61 13.49
CA ARG A 125 6.92 5.80 13.07
C ARG A 125 7.59 4.48 12.71
N VAL A 126 7.35 3.44 13.49
CA VAL A 126 7.96 2.11 13.28
C VAL A 126 7.42 1.43 12.03
N VAL A 127 6.15 1.64 11.65
CA VAL A 127 5.56 1.04 10.44
C VAL A 127 5.67 1.96 9.23
N GLY A 128 5.42 3.26 9.40
CA GLY A 128 5.38 4.22 8.29
C GLY A 128 6.74 4.48 7.66
N VAL A 129 7.80 4.59 8.46
CA VAL A 129 9.14 4.88 7.93
C VAL A 129 9.69 3.72 7.08
N PRO A 130 9.63 2.45 7.52
CA PRO A 130 10.07 1.34 6.67
C PRO A 130 9.23 1.18 5.40
N LEU A 131 7.93 1.47 5.45
CA LEU A 131 7.05 1.36 4.28
C LEU A 131 7.40 2.43 3.23
N VAL A 132 7.67 3.67 3.66
CA VAL A 132 8.14 4.75 2.79
C VAL A 132 9.56 4.47 2.25
N LEU A 133 10.46 3.95 3.07
CA LEU A 133 11.81 3.57 2.62
C LEU A 133 11.77 2.39 1.65
N GLY A 134 10.90 1.41 1.91
CA GLY A 134 10.69 0.25 1.05
C GLY A 134 10.14 0.64 -0.31
N SER A 135 9.16 1.55 -0.36
CA SER A 135 8.65 2.07 -1.64
C SER A 135 9.70 2.91 -2.38
N LEU A 136 10.51 3.71 -1.67
CA LEU A 136 11.62 4.46 -2.26
C LEU A 136 12.72 3.56 -2.84
N ALA A 137 12.91 2.35 -2.31
CA ALA A 137 13.88 1.39 -2.84
C ALA A 137 13.44 0.71 -4.15
N ILE A 138 12.13 0.64 -4.41
CA ILE A 138 11.58 0.02 -5.63
C ILE A 138 11.66 0.98 -6.82
N ILE A 139 11.57 2.29 -6.59
CA ILE A 139 11.57 3.31 -7.65
C ILE A 139 12.85 3.23 -8.53
N PRO A 140 14.09 3.16 -7.97
CA PRO A 140 15.29 3.00 -8.78
C PRO A 140 15.32 1.72 -9.62
N LEU A 141 14.69 0.64 -9.14
CA LEU A 141 14.67 -0.63 -9.86
C LEU A 141 13.80 -0.54 -11.11
N GLY A 142 12.61 0.05 -11.00
CA GLY A 142 11.73 0.28 -12.17
C GLY A 142 12.33 1.28 -13.17
N ILE A 143 13.04 2.30 -12.69
CA ILE A 143 13.78 3.22 -13.58
C ILE A 143 14.92 2.48 -14.30
N SER A 144 15.63 1.59 -13.60
CA SER A 144 16.72 0.83 -14.20
C SER A 144 16.24 -0.12 -15.29
N SER A 145 15.09 -0.79 -15.09
CA SER A 145 14.54 -1.68 -16.13
C SER A 145 14.13 -0.88 -17.36
N GLY A 146 13.34 0.18 -17.22
CA GLY A 146 12.91 0.99 -18.37
C GLY A 146 14.08 1.62 -19.14
N LEU A 147 15.16 2.02 -18.46
CA LEU A 147 16.37 2.51 -19.12
C LEU A 147 17.13 1.42 -19.88
N SER A 148 17.09 0.17 -19.42
CA SER A 148 17.65 -0.96 -20.14
C SER A 148 16.84 -1.24 -21.40
N ASP A 149 15.52 -1.21 -21.31
CA ASP A 149 14.61 -1.47 -22.44
C ASP A 149 14.76 -0.38 -23.51
N GLU A 150 14.80 0.90 -23.11
CA GLU A 150 15.07 2.04 -24.01
C GLU A 150 16.44 1.90 -24.71
N ARG A 151 17.47 1.45 -24.00
CA ARG A 151 18.81 1.21 -24.59
C ARG A 151 18.78 0.04 -25.57
N LEU A 152 18.10 -1.04 -25.21
CA LEU A 152 17.96 -2.22 -26.05
C LEU A 152 17.18 -1.88 -27.32
N ALA A 153 16.08 -1.12 -27.21
CA ALA A 153 15.30 -0.64 -28.34
C ALA A 153 16.11 0.25 -29.30
N ARG A 154 16.98 1.12 -28.77
CA ARG A 154 17.79 2.04 -29.60
C ARG A 154 19.00 1.40 -30.28
N SER A 155 19.58 0.36 -29.69
CA SER A 155 20.85 -0.21 -30.13
C SER A 155 20.76 -1.65 -30.64
N GLY A 156 19.68 -2.34 -30.30
CA GLY A 156 19.48 -3.73 -30.63
C GLY A 156 19.15 -3.94 -32.11
N GLN A 157 19.46 -5.14 -32.59
CA GLN A 157 19.16 -5.53 -33.96
C GLN A 157 17.72 -6.08 -34.04
N VAL A 158 16.89 -5.44 -34.86
CA VAL A 158 15.54 -5.93 -35.18
C VAL A 158 15.62 -7.22 -35.98
N ARG A 159 14.85 -8.24 -35.55
CA ARG A 159 14.72 -9.53 -36.21
C ARG A 159 13.24 -9.97 -36.21
N PRO A 160 12.75 -10.60 -37.28
CA PRO A 160 11.39 -11.14 -37.28
C PRO A 160 11.31 -12.40 -36.41
N ALA A 161 10.25 -12.51 -35.61
CA ALA A 161 9.91 -13.67 -34.81
C ALA A 161 8.47 -14.13 -35.09
N VAL A 162 8.22 -15.43 -35.01
CA VAL A 162 6.89 -16.00 -35.26
C VAL A 162 6.10 -16.09 -33.96
N VAL A 163 4.86 -15.62 -33.96
CA VAL A 163 3.95 -15.74 -32.81
C VAL A 163 3.51 -17.19 -32.62
N LEU A 164 3.75 -17.74 -31.44
CA LEU A 164 3.41 -19.12 -31.07
C LEU A 164 2.09 -19.22 -30.32
N SER A 165 1.83 -18.30 -29.39
CA SER A 165 0.58 -18.26 -28.64
C SER A 165 0.24 -16.86 -28.19
N VAL A 166 -1.05 -16.55 -28.13
CA VAL A 166 -1.58 -15.30 -27.60
C VAL A 166 -2.59 -15.65 -26.53
N THR A 167 -2.32 -15.24 -25.29
CA THR A 167 -3.16 -15.53 -24.12
C THR A 167 -3.75 -14.24 -23.61
N GLU A 168 -5.07 -14.10 -23.68
CA GLU A 168 -5.79 -12.96 -23.09
C GLU A 168 -6.24 -13.32 -21.67
N ASP A 169 -5.84 -12.53 -20.68
CA ASP A 169 -6.35 -12.67 -19.31
C ASP A 169 -7.77 -12.11 -19.22
N LYS A 170 -8.72 -13.00 -18.97
CA LYS A 170 -10.15 -12.69 -18.87
C LYS A 170 -10.54 -12.12 -17.52
N TRP A 171 -9.66 -12.19 -16.53
CA TRP A 171 -9.93 -11.78 -15.15
C TRP A 171 -9.58 -10.31 -14.91
N THR A 172 -8.76 -9.70 -15.76
CA THR A 172 -8.39 -8.30 -15.66
C THR A 172 -9.31 -7.43 -16.51
N ARG A 173 -9.74 -6.27 -15.97
CA ARG A 173 -10.51 -5.29 -16.75
C ARG A 173 -9.68 -4.65 -17.87
N SER A 174 -8.35 -4.81 -17.81
CA SER A 174 -7.36 -4.28 -18.74
C SER A 174 -7.21 -5.07 -20.04
N ARG A 175 -7.78 -6.29 -20.16
CA ARG A 175 -7.51 -7.21 -21.29
C ARG A 175 -6.00 -7.36 -21.52
N GLU A 176 -5.29 -7.80 -20.49
CA GLU A 176 -3.86 -8.07 -20.61
C GLU A 176 -3.64 -9.23 -21.58
N VAL A 177 -2.76 -9.02 -22.56
CA VAL A 177 -2.44 -9.99 -23.60
C VAL A 177 -0.99 -10.42 -23.45
N THR A 178 -0.77 -11.69 -23.10
CA THR A 178 0.56 -12.29 -23.10
C THR A 178 0.83 -12.92 -24.46
N ILE A 179 1.84 -12.43 -25.16
CA ILE A 179 2.27 -12.95 -26.46
C ILE A 179 3.54 -13.79 -26.26
N THR A 180 3.51 -15.03 -26.72
CA THR A 180 4.68 -15.91 -26.77
C THR A 180 5.12 -16.05 -28.21
N ILE A 181 6.41 -15.87 -28.46
CA ILE A 181 7.02 -15.95 -29.79
C ILE A 181 8.08 -17.05 -29.84
N ALA A 182 8.41 -17.50 -31.05
CA ALA A 182 9.56 -18.32 -31.34
C ALA A 182 10.78 -17.41 -31.42
N ARG A 183 11.70 -17.54 -30.45
CA ARG A 183 12.92 -16.73 -30.41
C ARG A 183 13.71 -16.86 -31.72
N PRO A 184 14.15 -15.75 -32.33
CA PRO A 184 14.92 -15.78 -33.56
C PRO A 184 16.23 -16.57 -33.40
N GLY A 185 16.34 -17.68 -34.15
CA GLY A 185 17.56 -18.49 -34.23
C GLY A 185 17.42 -19.91 -33.69
N ASP A 186 16.82 -20.09 -32.51
CA ASP A 186 16.66 -21.40 -31.85
C ASP A 186 15.19 -21.88 -31.80
N GLY A 187 14.22 -20.99 -32.05
CA GLY A 187 12.79 -21.28 -32.02
C GLY A 187 12.24 -21.55 -30.63
N VAL A 188 13.00 -21.27 -29.56
CA VAL A 188 12.56 -21.48 -28.18
C VAL A 188 11.38 -20.54 -27.87
N PRO A 189 10.28 -21.03 -27.27
CA PRO A 189 9.18 -20.17 -26.87
C PRO A 189 9.63 -19.20 -25.78
N VAL A 190 9.46 -17.91 -26.03
CA VAL A 190 9.73 -16.81 -25.09
C VAL A 190 8.57 -15.84 -25.06
N GLU A 191 8.33 -15.25 -23.90
CA GLU A 191 7.35 -14.18 -23.73
C GLU A 191 7.90 -12.89 -24.32
N LEU A 192 7.06 -12.19 -25.08
CA LEU A 192 7.40 -10.92 -25.71
C LEU A 192 7.04 -9.77 -24.76
N THR A 193 8.06 -9.08 -24.26
CA THR A 193 7.85 -7.86 -23.46
C THR A 193 7.35 -6.71 -24.35
N GLY A 194 6.31 -6.01 -23.90
CA GLY A 194 5.61 -4.98 -24.68
C GLY A 194 4.63 -5.53 -25.71
N GLY A 195 4.33 -6.84 -25.69
CA GLY A 195 3.37 -7.44 -26.62
C GLY A 195 1.94 -6.88 -26.47
N ASP A 196 1.59 -6.41 -25.29
CA ASP A 196 0.32 -5.76 -24.96
C ASP A 196 0.25 -4.29 -25.41
N ASP A 197 1.39 -3.66 -25.69
CA ASP A 197 1.51 -2.28 -26.18
C ASP A 197 1.55 -2.19 -27.72
N LEU A 198 1.44 -3.31 -28.44
CA LEU A 198 1.35 -3.32 -29.89
C LEU A 198 0.05 -2.68 -30.38
N ASP A 199 0.14 -1.86 -31.44
CA ASP A 199 -1.02 -1.21 -32.08
C ASP A 199 -2.14 -2.21 -32.48
N THR A 200 -1.73 -3.42 -32.88
CA THR A 200 -2.63 -4.50 -33.23
C THR A 200 -2.16 -5.81 -32.62
N VAL A 201 -3.08 -6.53 -31.95
CA VAL A 201 -2.78 -7.86 -31.40
C VAL A 201 -2.56 -8.84 -32.56
N PRO A 202 -1.35 -9.41 -32.71
CA PRO A 202 -1.03 -10.34 -33.80
C PRO A 202 -1.73 -11.69 -33.59
N ALA A 203 -1.99 -12.41 -34.67
CA ALA A 203 -2.51 -13.77 -34.62
C ALA A 203 -1.37 -14.79 -34.48
N VAL A 204 -1.71 -15.99 -34.00
CA VAL A 204 -0.76 -17.11 -33.97
C VAL A 204 -0.31 -17.45 -35.39
N GLY A 205 1.00 -17.50 -35.61
CA GLY A 205 1.63 -17.70 -36.91
C GLY A 205 2.08 -16.42 -37.61
N ASP A 206 1.65 -15.25 -37.13
CA ASP A 206 2.11 -13.97 -37.68
C ASP A 206 3.59 -13.71 -37.33
N GLN A 207 4.23 -12.84 -38.11
CA GLN A 207 5.57 -12.35 -37.83
C GLN A 207 5.49 -10.99 -37.14
N VAL A 208 6.26 -10.84 -36.06
CA VAL A 208 6.42 -9.60 -35.32
C VAL A 208 7.90 -9.26 -35.27
N ASP A 209 8.21 -7.98 -35.42
CA ASP A 209 9.58 -7.49 -35.31
C ASP A 209 9.97 -7.36 -33.84
N VAL A 210 11.07 -8.00 -33.47
CA VAL A 210 11.53 -8.09 -32.08
C VAL A 210 13.02 -7.81 -31.97
N ILE A 211 13.44 -7.45 -30.76
CA ILE A 211 14.83 -7.22 -30.41
C ILE A 211 15.19 -8.19 -29.28
N VAL A 212 16.22 -8.99 -29.51
CA VAL A 212 16.73 -9.97 -28.53
C VAL A 212 17.88 -9.35 -27.78
N ASP A 213 17.85 -9.40 -26.45
CA ASP A 213 18.98 -8.95 -25.63
C ASP A 213 20.19 -9.89 -25.85
N PRO A 214 21.36 -9.36 -26.28
CA PRO A 214 22.55 -10.16 -26.48
C PRO A 214 23.14 -10.73 -25.17
N ASP A 215 22.90 -10.06 -24.05
CA ASP A 215 23.39 -10.47 -22.72
C ASP A 215 22.42 -11.47 -22.07
N ASP A 216 21.12 -11.38 -22.37
CA ASP A 216 20.09 -12.35 -21.95
C ASP A 216 19.14 -12.73 -23.11
N PRO A 217 19.43 -13.82 -23.86
CA PRO A 217 18.60 -14.25 -24.99
C PRO A 217 17.17 -14.66 -24.62
N SER A 218 16.86 -14.82 -23.33
CA SER A 218 15.49 -15.08 -22.87
C SER A 218 14.63 -13.82 -22.82
N TYR A 219 15.28 -12.66 -22.77
CA TYR A 219 14.64 -11.36 -22.75
C TYR A 219 14.48 -10.81 -24.18
N VAL A 220 13.24 -10.67 -24.61
CA VAL A 220 12.90 -10.24 -25.97
C VAL A 220 11.82 -9.17 -25.91
N ILE A 221 12.12 -8.01 -26.49
CA ILE A 221 11.23 -6.85 -26.52
C ILE A 221 10.64 -6.64 -27.92
N ALA A 222 9.43 -6.09 -28.00
CA ALA A 222 8.80 -5.71 -29.27
C ALA A 222 9.50 -4.49 -29.89
N ALA A 223 9.83 -4.53 -31.19
CA ALA A 223 10.54 -3.44 -31.85
C ALA A 223 9.64 -2.23 -32.16
N ASP A 224 8.35 -2.48 -32.41
CA ASP A 224 7.37 -1.46 -32.82
C ASP A 224 6.74 -0.69 -31.65
N VAL A 225 7.15 -0.98 -30.41
CA VAL A 225 6.65 -0.31 -29.20
C VAL A 225 7.47 0.94 -28.91
N ASP A 226 6.81 2.00 -28.45
CA ASP A 226 7.49 3.20 -27.96
C ASP A 226 8.05 2.96 -26.54
N TRP A 227 9.35 2.66 -26.48
CA TRP A 227 10.09 2.45 -25.23
C TRP A 227 10.63 3.76 -24.62
N ASP A 228 10.33 4.93 -25.19
CA ASP A 228 10.86 6.20 -24.65
C ASP A 228 10.27 6.48 -23.26
N MET A 229 11.13 6.39 -22.25
CA MET A 229 10.72 6.69 -20.88
C MET A 229 10.59 8.20 -20.69
N HIS A 230 9.35 8.70 -20.72
CA HIS A 230 9.08 10.12 -20.53
C HIS A 230 9.56 10.66 -19.18
N TRP A 231 10.01 11.91 -19.16
CA TRP A 231 10.60 12.58 -17.98
C TRP A 231 9.71 12.55 -16.72
N TYR A 232 8.38 12.48 -16.89
CA TYR A 232 7.46 12.46 -15.75
C TYR A 232 7.46 11.13 -15.00
N TRP A 233 7.85 10.01 -15.62
CA TRP A 233 7.98 8.71 -14.96
C TRP A 233 9.04 8.73 -13.84
N TYR A 234 10.04 9.60 -13.94
CA TYR A 234 11.04 9.82 -12.90
C TYR A 234 10.53 10.74 -11.77
N ILE A 235 9.77 11.78 -12.14
CA ILE A 235 9.37 12.83 -11.20
C ILE A 235 8.13 12.46 -10.40
N VAL A 236 7.14 11.82 -11.02
CA VAL A 236 5.86 11.48 -10.38
C VAL A 236 6.05 10.59 -9.13
N PRO A 237 6.82 9.49 -9.17
CA PRO A 237 7.03 8.64 -8.00
C PRO A 237 7.76 9.37 -6.86
N VAL A 238 8.73 10.23 -7.21
CA VAL A 238 9.47 11.06 -6.23
C VAL A 238 8.54 12.07 -5.58
N VAL A 239 7.71 12.78 -6.36
CA VAL A 239 6.75 13.75 -5.85
C VAL A 239 5.70 13.08 -4.97
N ILE A 240 5.15 11.94 -5.40
CA ILE A 240 4.21 11.16 -4.58
C ILE A 240 4.88 10.71 -3.28
N GLY A 241 6.10 10.19 -3.35
CA GLY A 241 6.88 9.79 -2.18
C GLY A 241 7.10 10.94 -1.20
N LEU A 242 7.46 12.13 -1.72
CA LEU A 242 7.64 13.35 -0.92
C LEU A 242 6.32 13.85 -0.31
N ILE A 243 5.20 13.80 -1.04
CA ILE A 243 3.88 14.15 -0.51
C ILE A 243 3.50 13.18 0.61
N CYS A 244 3.66 11.86 0.40
CA CYS A 244 3.38 10.86 1.42
C CYS A 244 4.27 11.03 2.67
N ALA A 245 5.55 11.36 2.49
CA ALA A 245 6.47 11.67 3.58
C ALA A 245 6.13 12.99 4.28
N GLY A 246 5.71 14.01 3.52
CA GLY A 246 5.29 15.32 4.01
C GLY A 246 4.01 15.26 4.84
N PHE A 247 2.98 14.57 4.36
CA PHE A 247 1.77 14.28 5.13
C PHE A 247 2.08 13.45 6.38
N SER A 248 3.05 12.53 6.30
CA SER A 248 3.49 11.78 7.46
C SER A 248 4.13 12.68 8.52
N SER A 249 4.83 13.73 8.10
CA SER A 249 5.53 14.70 8.97
C SER A 249 4.63 15.81 9.51
N MET A 250 3.66 16.26 8.73
CA MET A 250 2.74 17.34 9.11
C MET A 250 1.68 16.88 10.13
N LEU A 251 1.39 15.58 10.17
CA LEU A 251 0.56 14.92 11.21
C LEU A 251 1.35 14.57 12.48
N LEU A 252 2.65 14.87 12.56
CA LEU A 252 3.52 14.64 13.72
C LEU A 252 3.77 15.91 14.56
N LEU A 253 3.29 17.07 14.11
CA LEU A 253 3.31 18.36 14.83
C LEU A 253 1.92 18.66 15.41
#